data_AF-A0A8J6QBM0-F1
#
_entry.id   AF-A0A8J6QBM0-F1
#
_cell.length_a   1.000
_cell.length_b   1.000
_cell.length_c   1.000
_cell.angle_alpha   90.00
_cell.angle_beta   90.00
_cell.angle_gamma   90.00
#
_symmetry.space_group_name_H-M   'P 1'
#
loop_
_entity.id
_entity.type
_entity.pdbx_description
1 polymer ?
#
loop_
_entity_poly.entity_id
_entity_poly.type
_entity_poly.pdbx_seq_one_letter_code
_entity_poly.pdbx_strand_id
1 'polypeptide(L)'
;ARQSIESLMDIAPKEALIRRGNEEMMIHVDDIQVGDIMIVKPGQKLAMDGIVVKGTSTLNQAAITGESVPVTKTTNDEVFAGT
;
A
#
# COMPACT_ATOMS: atom_id res chain seq x y z
N ALA A 1 -14.48 13.40 -24.88
CA ALA A 1 -13.25 12.63 -24.60
C ALA A 1 -12.27 13.43 -23.71
N ARG A 2 -12.66 13.79 -22.49
CA ARG A 2 -11.80 14.49 -21.51
C ARG A 2 -11.88 13.92 -20.08
N GLN A 3 -12.66 12.87 -19.85
CA GLN A 3 -12.82 12.23 -18.53
C GLN A 3 -11.84 11.07 -18.28
N SER A 4 -11.03 10.69 -19.27
CA SER A 4 -10.22 9.46 -19.22
C SER A 4 -8.87 9.60 -18.51
N ILE A 5 -8.50 10.80 -18.04
CA ILE A 5 -7.23 11.05 -17.33
C ILE A 5 -7.44 11.15 -15.81
N GLU A 6 -8.61 11.60 -15.33
CA GLU A 6 -8.90 11.63 -13.88
C GLU A 6 -9.03 10.22 -13.27
N SER A 7 -9.47 9.22 -14.03
CA SER A 7 -9.47 7.82 -13.57
C SER A 7 -8.08 7.19 -13.51
N LEU A 8 -7.08 7.80 -14.17
CA LEU A 8 -5.66 7.44 -14.05
C LEU A 8 -4.99 8.11 -12.84
N MET A 9 -5.63 9.15 -12.29
CA MET A 9 -5.36 9.64 -10.94
C MET A 9 -5.99 8.71 -9.91
N ASP A 10 -5.66 7.42 -10.02
CA ASP A 10 -5.88 6.42 -8.99
C ASP A 10 -4.76 6.61 -7.93
N ILE A 11 -4.72 7.85 -7.42
CA ILE A 11 -3.67 8.44 -6.61
C ILE A 11 -3.62 7.64 -5.32
N ALA A 12 -2.43 7.12 -4.99
CA ALA A 12 -2.14 6.45 -3.74
C ALA A 12 -2.84 7.14 -2.54
N PRO A 13 -3.32 6.38 -1.54
CA PRO A 13 -4.06 6.95 -0.44
C PRO A 13 -3.27 8.08 0.22
N LYS A 14 -3.94 9.20 0.53
CA LYS A 14 -3.30 10.39 1.14
C LYS A 14 -2.93 10.18 2.60
N GLU A 15 -3.55 9.19 3.23
CA GLU A 15 -3.32 8.84 4.62
C GLU A 15 -3.08 7.34 4.75
N ALA A 16 -2.28 6.96 5.74
CA ALA A 16 -2.04 5.57 6.07
C ALA A 16 -2.21 5.32 7.57
N LEU A 17 -2.66 4.12 7.92
CA LEU A 17 -2.65 3.64 9.29
C LEU A 17 -1.24 3.11 9.60
N ILE A 18 -0.57 3.73 10.56
CA ILE A 18 0.72 3.24 11.06
C ILE A 18 0.62 2.83 12.52
N ARG A 19 1.59 2.04 12.96
CA ARG A 19 1.81 1.69 14.36
C ARG A 19 3.21 2.11 14.79
N ARG A 20 3.28 2.97 15.81
CA ARG A 20 4.52 3.35 16.51
C ARG A 20 4.43 2.80 17.93
N GLY A 21 5.22 1.76 18.22
CA GLY A 21 5.12 1.03 19.49
C GLY A 21 3.76 0.32 19.64
N ASN A 22 2.96 0.74 20.62
CA ASN A 22 1.64 0.16 20.89
C ASN A 22 0.47 1.02 20.40
N GLU A 23 0.72 2.17 19.80
CA GLU A 23 -0.32 3.08 19.33
C GLU A 23 -0.50 2.98 17.82
N GLU A 24 -1.76 2.93 17.39
CA GLU A 24 -2.15 3.02 15.98
C GLU A 24 -2.67 4.42 15.68
N MET A 25 -2.22 5.00 14.58
CA MET A 25 -2.63 6.34 14.18
C MET A 25 -2.73 6.47 12.67
N MET A 26 -3.74 7.22 12.23
CA MET A 26 -3.90 7.61 10.84
C MET A 26 -3.15 8.92 10.63
N ILE A 27 -2.18 8.92 9.72
CA ILE A 27 -1.34 10.08 9.41
C ILE A 27 -1.28 10.32 7.92
N HIS A 28 -0.92 11.54 7.51
CA HIS A 28 -0.66 11.84 6.10
C HIS A 28 0.55 11.05 5.62
N VAL A 29 0.55 10.65 4.35
CA VAL A 29 1.65 9.90 3.75
C VAL A 29 3.00 10.60 3.85
N ASP A 30 2.98 11.93 3.86
CA ASP A 30 4.18 12.77 3.97
C ASP A 30 4.81 12.75 5.38
N ASP A 31 4.05 12.33 6.40
CA ASP A 31 4.49 12.24 7.79
C ASP A 31 5.02 10.84 8.17
N ILE A 32 4.98 9.90 7.23
CA ILE A 32 5.50 8.53 7.41
C ILE A 32 7.02 8.57 7.38
N GLN A 33 7.64 7.91 8.35
CA GLN A 33 9.10 7.83 8.48
C GLN A 33 9.59 6.40 8.24
N VAL A 34 10.84 6.29 7.77
CA VAL A 34 11.52 4.99 7.65
C VAL A 34 11.58 4.33 9.02
N GLY A 35 11.08 3.10 9.10
CA GLY A 35 10.97 2.34 10.35
C GLY A 35 9.56 2.30 10.94
N ASP A 36 8.63 3.12 10.43
CA ASP A 36 7.21 2.99 10.79
C ASP A 36 6.61 1.66 10.30
N ILE A 37 5.72 1.08 11.11
CA ILE A 37 5.00 -0.12 10.72
C ILE A 37 3.64 0.28 10.17
N MET A 38 3.48 0.25 8.85
CA MET A 38 2.17 0.46 8.22
C MET A 38 1.27 -0.76 8.40
N ILE A 39 0.02 -0.54 8.76
CA ILE A 39 -1.01 -1.57 8.84
C ILE A 39 -1.89 -1.46 7.60
N VAL A 40 -1.84 -2.49 6.77
CA VAL A 40 -2.64 -2.58 5.54
C VAL A 40 -3.68 -3.68 5.71
N LYS A 41 -4.95 -3.34 5.57
CA LYS A 41 -6.06 -4.30 5.62
C LYS A 41 -6.33 -4.87 4.21
N PRO A 42 -6.89 -6.08 4.10
CA PRO A 42 -7.28 -6.64 2.80
C PRO A 42 -8.15 -5.66 1.98
N GLY A 43 -7.81 -5.47 0.71
CA GLY A 43 -8.50 -4.55 -0.19
C GLY A 43 -8.07 -3.08 -0.06
N GLN A 44 -7.16 -2.74 0.85
CA GLN A 44 -6.53 -1.42 0.87
C GLN A 44 -5.31 -1.39 -0.05
N LYS A 45 -5.06 -0.20 -0.61
CA LYS A 45 -3.87 0.07 -1.40
C LYS A 45 -2.68 0.36 -0.50
N LEU A 46 -1.50 -0.04 -0.95
CA LEU A 46 -0.25 0.35 -0.32
C LEU A 46 0.05 1.83 -0.58
N ALA A 47 0.29 2.57 0.50
CA ALA A 47 0.63 4.00 0.41
C ALA A 47 2.13 4.22 0.12
N MET A 48 2.98 3.28 0.55
CA MET A 48 4.44 3.37 0.46
C MET A 48 5.04 2.02 0.06
N ASP A 49 6.23 2.05 -0.52
CA ASP A 49 7.06 0.86 -0.70
C ASP A 49 7.57 0.34 0.64
N GLY A 50 7.83 -0.96 0.75
CA GLY A 50 8.37 -1.54 1.97
C GLY A 50 8.54 -3.05 1.93
N ILE A 51 8.72 -3.62 3.11
CA ILE A 51 8.88 -5.07 3.32
C ILE A 51 7.81 -5.53 4.30
N VAL A 52 7.17 -6.66 4.02
CA VAL A 52 6.18 -7.24 4.94
C VAL A 52 6.89 -7.75 6.19
N VAL A 53 6.64 -7.11 7.32
CA VAL A 53 7.19 -7.53 8.63
C VAL A 53 6.32 -8.58 9.34
N LYS A 54 5.03 -8.67 9.00
CA LYS A 54 4.09 -9.63 9.59
C LYS A 54 2.84 -9.80 8.74
N GLY A 55 2.34 -11.03 8.68
CA GLY A 55 1.07 -11.37 8.05
C GLY A 55 1.23 -11.95 6.64
N THR A 56 0.11 -12.21 5.99
CA THR A 56 0.05 -12.73 4.63
C THR A 56 -1.21 -12.21 3.96
N SER A 57 -1.09 -11.68 2.75
CA SER A 57 -2.21 -11.20 1.94
C SER A 57 -1.90 -11.35 0.47
N THR A 58 -2.94 -11.34 -0.36
CA THR A 58 -2.81 -11.16 -1.81
C THR A 58 -2.88 -9.67 -2.14
N LEU A 59 -2.04 -9.21 -3.06
CA LEU A 59 -1.99 -7.83 -3.54
C LEU A 59 -2.18 -7.79 -5.05
N ASN A 60 -2.88 -6.77 -5.53
CA ASN A 60 -3.24 -6.67 -6.94
C ASN A 60 -2.22 -5.81 -7.68
N GLN A 61 -1.21 -6.46 -8.25
CA GLN A 61 -0.14 -5.77 -8.97
C GLN A 61 -0.50 -5.42 -10.42
N ALA A 62 -1.75 -5.58 -10.85
CA ALA A 62 -2.17 -5.29 -12.22
C ALA A 62 -1.86 -3.84 -12.63
N ALA A 63 -1.93 -2.88 -11.69
CA ALA A 63 -1.64 -1.48 -11.95
C ALA A 63 -0.16 -1.20 -12.27
N ILE A 64 0.77 -2.05 -11.81
CA ILE A 64 2.22 -1.87 -12.02
C ILE A 64 2.76 -2.84 -13.07
N THR A 65 2.40 -4.12 -12.96
CA THR A 65 2.96 -5.22 -13.77
C THR A 65 2.10 -5.57 -14.98
N GLY A 66 0.82 -5.20 -14.98
CA GLY A 66 -0.16 -5.63 -15.99
C GLY A 66 -0.64 -7.07 -15.82
N GLU A 67 -0.20 -7.78 -14.78
CA GLU A 67 -0.65 -9.15 -14.49
C GLU A 67 -1.96 -9.14 -13.71
N SER A 68 -2.99 -9.81 -14.24
CA SER A 68 -4.34 -9.84 -13.65
C SER A 68 -4.48 -10.75 -12.43
N VAL A 69 -3.44 -11.52 -12.09
CA VAL A 69 -3.48 -12.49 -10.98
C VAL A 69 -2.86 -11.84 -9.73
N PRO A 70 -3.60 -11.74 -8.62
CA PRO A 70 -3.05 -11.22 -7.37
C PRO A 70 -1.84 -12.03 -6.89
N VAL A 71 -0.78 -11.34 -6.48
CA VAL A 71 0.45 -11.95 -5.97
C VAL A 71 0.33 -12.09 -4.47
N THR A 72 0.63 -13.28 -3.94
CA THR A 72 0.68 -13.50 -2.48
C THR A 72 1.96 -12.89 -1.94
N LYS A 73 1.84 -12.09 -0.88
CA LYS A 73 2.95 -11.50 -0.15
C LYS A 73 2.93 -11.99 1.28
N THR A 74 4.09 -12.44 1.72
CA THR A 74 4.37 -13.04 3.01
C THR A 74 5.52 -12.28 3.68
N THR A 75 5.87 -12.68 4.91
CA THR A 75 6.93 -12.00 5.66
C THR A 75 8.26 -12.04 4.90
N ASN A 76 8.95 -10.89 4.85
CA ASN A 76 10.16 -10.60 4.07
C ASN A 76 9.97 -10.34 2.57
N ASP A 77 8.74 -10.38 2.04
CA ASP A 77 8.50 -9.99 0.66
C ASP A 77 8.44 -8.46 0.51
N GLU A 78 8.99 -7.96 -0.60
CA GLU A 78 8.89 -6.55 -1.00
C GLU A 78 7.48 -6.24 -1.54
N VAL A 79 6.99 -5.05 -1.18
CA VAL A 79 5.71 -4.50 -1.61
C VAL A 79 5.89 -3.09 -2.13
N PHE A 80 5.08 -2.72 -3.12
CA PHE A 80 5.20 -1.44 -3.83
C PHE A 80 3.92 -0.63 -3.71
N ALA A 81 4.07 0.68 -3.56
CA ALA A 81 2.98 1.64 -3.48
C ALA A 81 2.08 1.55 -4.72
N GLY A 82 0.77 1.65 -4.52
CA GLY A 82 -0.21 1.59 -5.61
C GLY A 82 -0.59 0.17 -6.07
N THR A 83 -0.09 -0.89 -5.41
CA THR A 83 -0.58 -2.29 -5.58
C THR A 83 -1.65 -2.70 -4.56
#